data_AF-A0A849L4I6-F1
#
_entry.id   AF-A0A849L4I6-F1
#
_cell.length_a   1.000
_cell.length_b   1.000
_cell.length_c   1.000
_cell.angle_alpha   90.00
_cell.angle_beta   90.00
_cell.angle_gamma   90.00
#
_symmetry.space_group_name_H-M   'P 1'
#
loop_
_entity.id
_entity.type
_entity.pdbx_description
1 polymer ?
#
loop_
_entity_poly.entity_id
_entity_poly.type
_entity_poly.pdbx_seq_one_letter_code
_entity_poly.pdbx_strand_id
1 'polypeptide(L)' 'MTDIVTLKAICDELKIDPREARERLRTAAGDAKANPELAKVRKPRAPWQWVKGSAAHNDARKFLKS' A
#
# COMPACT_ATOMS: atom_id res chain seq x y z
N MET A 1 3.85 20.06 -5.17
CA MET A 1 2.61 19.33 -4.85
C MET A 1 2.98 17.88 -4.63
N THR A 2 2.80 17.32 -3.44
CA THR A 2 3.01 15.90 -3.19
C THR A 2 1.78 15.15 -3.65
N ASP A 3 1.87 14.46 -4.80
CA ASP A 3 0.81 13.59 -5.28
C ASP A 3 0.65 12.40 -4.32
N ILE A 4 -0.36 12.44 -3.46
CA ILE A 4 -0.66 11.34 -2.55
C ILE A 4 -1.58 10.36 -3.28
N VAL A 5 -1.08 9.14 -3.48
CA VAL A 5 -1.86 8.03 -4.02
C VAL A 5 -2.49 7.28 -2.85
N THR A 6 -3.81 7.14 -2.90
CA THR A 6 -4.54 6.34 -1.91
C THR A 6 -4.65 4.89 -2.36
N LEU A 7 -4.81 3.97 -1.43
CA LEU A 7 -5.10 2.57 -1.77
C LEU A 7 -6.31 2.42 -2.66
N LYS A 8 -7.35 3.25 -2.48
CA LYS A 8 -8.52 3.22 -3.36
C LYS A 8 -8.13 3.47 -4.81
N ALA A 9 -7.27 4.45 -5.09
CA ALA A 9 -6.80 4.72 -6.45
C ALA A 9 -6.02 3.53 -7.04
N ILE A 10 -5.17 2.87 -6.24
CA ILE A 10 -4.43 1.68 -6.68
C ILE A 10 -5.38 0.49 -6.93
N CYS A 11 -6.37 0.29 -6.05
CA CYS A 11 -7.41 -0.72 -6.22
C CYS A 11 -8.23 -0.49 -7.49
N ASP A 12 -8.64 0.76 -7.76
CA ASP A 12 -9.40 1.11 -8.94
C ASP A 12 -8.56 0.92 -10.23
N GLU A 13 -7.27 1.26 -10.20
CA GLU A 13 -6.34 1.10 -11.33
C GLU A 13 -6.03 -0.38 -11.62
N LEU A 14 -5.87 -1.19 -10.57
CA LEU A 14 -5.59 -2.63 -10.67
C LEU A 14 -6.85 -3.49 -10.74
N LYS A 15 -8.05 -2.90 -10.60
CA LYS A 15 -9.34 -3.60 -10.46
C LYS A 15 -9.33 -4.67 -9.37
N ILE A 16 -8.71 -4.37 -8.23
CA ILE A 16 -8.63 -5.26 -7.06
C ILE A 16 -9.66 -4.83 -6.02
N ASP A 17 -10.26 -5.80 -5.36
CA ASP A 17 -11.19 -5.54 -4.27
C ASP A 17 -10.51 -4.75 -3.13
N PRO A 18 -11.05 -3.59 -2.72
CA PRO A 18 -10.44 -2.75 -1.68
C PRO A 18 -10.30 -3.44 -0.32
N ARG A 19 -11.12 -4.47 -0.04
CA ARG A 19 -10.97 -5.31 1.15
C ARG A 19 -9.75 -6.19 1.04
N GLU A 20 -9.66 -6.97 -0.02
CA GLU A 20 -8.57 -7.91 -0.24
C GLU A 20 -7.22 -7.20 -0.30
N ALA A 21 -7.15 -6.08 -1.01
CA ALA A 21 -5.94 -5.26 -1.08
C ALA A 21 -5.51 -4.75 0.30
N ARG A 22 -6.46 -4.34 1.15
CA ARG A 22 -6.16 -3.94 2.54
C ARG A 22 -5.64 -5.10 3.38
N GLU A 23 -6.23 -6.28 3.25
CA GLU A 23 -5.79 -7.46 4.00
C GLU A 23 -4.39 -7.89 3.58
N ARG A 24 -4.14 -7.99 2.28
CA ARG A 24 -2.85 -8.27 1.67
C ARG A 24 -1.78 -7.27 2.16
N LEU A 25 -2.03 -5.97 2.06
CA LEU A 25 -1.10 -4.93 2.52
C LEU A 25 -0.89 -4.95 4.03
N ARG A 26 -1.91 -5.26 4.82
CA ARG A 26 -1.80 -5.39 6.27
C ARG A 26 -0.89 -6.55 6.65
N THR A 27 -0.99 -7.68 5.96
CA THR A 27 -0.08 -8.82 6.14
C THR A 27 1.34 -8.44 5.72
N ALA A 28 1.52 -7.83 4.55
CA ALA A 28 2.82 -7.37 4.06
C ALA A 28 3.50 -6.36 4.98
N ALA A 29 2.76 -5.42 5.55
CA ALA A 29 3.25 -4.46 6.53
C ALA A 29 3.34 -5.01 7.96
N GLY A 30 2.79 -6.19 8.22
CA GLY A 30 3.09 -6.99 9.41
C GLY A 30 4.47 -7.64 9.27
N ASP A 31 4.85 -8.02 8.06
CA ASP A 31 6.16 -8.56 7.73
C ASP A 31 7.19 -7.45 7.51
N ALA A 32 7.59 -6.81 8.61
CA ALA A 32 8.61 -5.76 8.61
C ALA A 32 10.00 -6.26 8.13
N LYS A 33 10.22 -7.57 8.04
CA LYS A 33 11.43 -8.17 7.44
C LYS A 33 11.36 -8.13 5.92
N ALA A 34 10.21 -8.46 5.34
CA ALA A 34 10.02 -8.43 3.89
C ALA A 34 9.79 -7.01 3.36
N ASN A 35 9.07 -6.16 4.10
CA ASN A 35 8.67 -4.83 3.63
C ASN A 35 8.80 -3.75 4.73
N PRO A 36 10.04 -3.34 5.07
CA PRO A 36 10.29 -2.35 6.11
C PRO A 36 9.68 -0.98 5.77
N GLU A 37 9.63 -0.59 4.50
CA GLU A 37 9.06 0.70 4.06
C GLU A 37 7.52 0.72 4.18
N LEU A 38 6.85 -0.39 3.88
CA LEU A 38 5.40 -0.54 4.11
C LEU A 38 5.06 -0.55 5.60
N ALA A 39 5.88 -1.21 6.42
CA ALA A 39 5.73 -1.23 7.87
C ALA A 39 5.89 0.17 8.49
N LYS A 40 6.82 1.00 7.98
CA LYS A 40 7.02 2.39 8.43
C LYS A 40 5.84 3.31 8.12
N VAL A 41 5.20 3.12 6.96
CA VAL A 41 4.03 3.94 6.55
C VAL A 41 2.75 3.48 7.26
N ARG A 42 2.73 2.25 7.80
CA ARG A 42 1.56 1.67 8.47
C ARG A 42 1.26 2.36 9.82
N LYS A 43 0.34 3.31 9.80
CA LYS A 43 -0.29 3.87 11.01
C LYS A 43 -1.59 3.11 11.35
N PRO A 44 -1.78 2.63 12.59
CA PRO A 44 -3.04 2.03 13.01
C PRO A 44 -4.22 2.96 12.75
N ARG A 45 -5.30 2.43 12.16
CA ARG A 45 -6.56 3.16 11.84
C ARG A 45 -6.41 4.30 10.83
N ALA A 46 -5.22 4.52 10.26
CA ALA A 46 -5.02 5.50 9.20
C ALA A 46 -5.36 4.90 7.83
N PRO A 47 -5.87 5.71 6.90
CA PRO A 47 -6.02 5.29 5.51
C PRO A 47 -4.65 5.04 4.88
N TRP A 48 -4.57 4.00 4.05
CA TRP A 48 -3.40 3.71 3.26
C TRP A 48 -3.18 4.80 2.20
N GLN A 49 -2.09 5.53 2.36
CA GLN A 49 -1.70 6.66 1.55
C GLN A 49 -0.18 6.59 1.34
N TRP A 50 0.24 6.72 0.09
CA TRP A 50 1.65 6.77 -0.27
C TRP A 50 1.92 7.98 -1.13
N VAL A 51 3.14 8.49 -1.07
CA VAL A 51 3.57 9.51 -2.02
C VAL A 51 3.82 8.82 -3.37
N LYS A 52 3.24 9.35 -4.45
CA LYS A 52 3.43 8.86 -5.81
C LYS A 52 4.92 8.80 -6.13
N GLY A 53 5.40 7.64 -6.55
CA GLY A 53 6.82 7.41 -6.85
C GLY A 53 7.69 7.10 -5.63
N SER A 54 7.15 7.02 -4.42
CA SER A 54 7.89 6.51 -3.25
C SER A 54 8.15 5.01 -3.34
N ALA A 55 9.18 4.53 -2.64
CA ALA A 55 9.48 3.10 -2.53
C ALA A 55 8.27 2.31 -2.01
N ALA A 56 7.62 2.79 -0.94
CA ALA A 56 6.43 2.16 -0.38
C ALA A 56 5.24 2.12 -1.37
N HIS A 57 5.08 3.12 -2.25
CA HIS A 57 4.07 3.10 -3.31
C HIS A 57 4.35 2.02 -4.35
N ASN A 58 5.61 1.91 -4.79
CA ASN A 58 6.01 0.89 -5.76
C ASN A 58 5.90 -0.52 -5.17
N ASP A 59 6.31 -0.72 -3.92
CA ASP A 59 6.18 -1.99 -3.23
C ASP A 59 4.70 -2.38 -3.04
N ALA A 60 3.85 -1.43 -2.62
CA ALA A 60 2.41 -1.67 -2.51
C ALA A 60 1.81 -2.11 -3.85
N ARG A 61 2.12 -1.39 -4.94
CA ARG A 61 1.60 -1.71 -6.27
C ARG A 61 2.11 -3.05 -6.77
N LYS A 62 3.39 -3.36 -6.56
CA LYS A 62 4.00 -4.64 -6.95
C LYS A 62 3.40 -5.80 -6.17
N PHE A 63 3.21 -5.63 -4.86
CA PHE A 63 2.59 -6.63 -3.99
C PHE A 63 1.13 -6.89 -4.36
N LEU A 64 0.38 -5.84 -4.67
CA LEU A 64 -1.03 -5.96 -5.07
C LEU A 64 -1.23 -6.53 -6.48
N LYS A 65 -0.29 -6.27 -7.40
CA LYS A 65 -0.32 -6.84 -8.75
C LYS A 65 0.04 -8.33 -8.79
N SER A 66 0.65 -8.86 -7.72
CA SER A 66 1.16 -10.23 -7.65
C SER A 66 0.15 -11.24 -7.11
#